data_AF-A0A833AI87-F1
#
_entry.id   AF-A0A833AI87-F1
#
_cell.length_a   1.000
_cell.length_b   1.000
_cell.length_c   1.000
_cell.angle_alpha   90.00
_cell.angle_beta   90.00
_cell.angle_gamma   90.00
#
_symmetry.space_group_name_H-M   'P 1'
#
loop_
_entity.id
_entity.type
_entity.pdbx_description
1 polymer ?
#
loop_
_entity_poly.entity_id
_entity_poly.type
_entity_poly.pdbx_seq_one_letter_code
_entity_poly.pdbx_strand_id
1 'polypeptide(L)'
;MTTSSLFIAVDWGTSHLRAYLCRVNAKQPLTLLEQRDGPGVVKVNQDFEQTLLSAIEPWSQQYGCVPVYIAGQITSSIGWYETPYLECPINPESLLDAAISFNCAGHTIKALPGTKCTLQNSLFDVMRGEELQILGFLKQNPEYQQGKILLCLPGTHTKWVLINHGEIICFKTAMTGELYDLLCHQSVLIPSDCEEGDFDWKAFDQGCKLTLGSDSGNLAHGIFSVRTRQLSKELTPVQAKAYLSGVLIGSDVRAARHASEWQLQSNTQVVVVGTKQLNKCFSTALNQIGVKCVEFDIKMATLSGFNFLYQSA
;
A
#
# COMPACT_ATOMS: atom_id res chain seq x y z
N MET A 1 -33.37 19.37 5.39
CA MET A 1 -32.99 17.97 5.16
C MET A 1 -31.61 17.98 4.54
N THR A 2 -30.59 17.43 5.21
CA THR A 2 -29.26 17.28 4.61
C THR A 2 -29.35 16.22 3.53
N THR A 3 -29.11 16.59 2.26
CA THR A 3 -29.05 15.66 1.14
C THR A 3 -27.88 14.71 1.37
N SER A 4 -28.19 13.43 1.61
CA SER A 4 -27.22 12.36 1.71
C SER A 4 -27.05 11.72 0.34
N SER A 5 -25.82 11.53 -0.12
CA SER A 5 -25.53 10.87 -1.39
C SER A 5 -24.73 9.58 -1.16
N LEU A 6 -24.91 8.61 -2.06
CA LEU A 6 -24.23 7.33 -2.03
C LEU A 6 -23.23 7.22 -3.18
N PHE A 7 -22.12 6.54 -2.93
CA PHE A 7 -21.20 6.11 -3.96
C PHE A 7 -20.50 4.82 -3.55
N ILE A 8 -19.91 4.13 -4.51
CA ILE A 8 -19.11 2.93 -4.28
C ILE A 8 -17.63 3.27 -4.52
N ALA A 9 -16.78 3.00 -3.54
CA ALA A 9 -15.33 3.04 -3.67
C ALA A 9 -14.79 1.63 -3.89
N VAL A 10 -13.91 1.45 -4.88
CA VAL A 10 -13.32 0.15 -5.23
C VAL A 10 -11.80 0.28 -5.26
N ASP A 11 -11.15 -0.30 -4.25
CA ASP A 11 -9.70 -0.49 -4.20
C ASP A 11 -9.38 -1.91 -4.72
N TRP A 12 -8.93 -2.00 -5.96
CA TRP A 12 -8.71 -3.28 -6.64
C TRP A 12 -7.24 -3.44 -6.97
N GLY A 13 -6.53 -4.08 -6.04
CA GLY A 13 -5.12 -4.40 -6.16
C GLY A 13 -4.85 -5.70 -6.91
N THR A 14 -3.58 -6.05 -6.98
CA THR A 14 -3.09 -7.27 -7.63
C THR A 14 -3.77 -8.53 -7.08
N SER A 15 -3.85 -8.67 -5.77
CA SER A 15 -4.26 -9.93 -5.11
C SER A 15 -5.68 -9.93 -4.55
N HIS A 16 -6.25 -8.75 -4.29
CA HIS A 16 -7.57 -8.56 -3.68
C HIS A 16 -8.33 -7.36 -4.27
N LEU A 17 -9.64 -7.52 -4.45
CA LEU A 17 -10.62 -6.45 -4.62
C LEU A 17 -11.23 -6.13 -3.25
N ARG A 18 -11.36 -4.84 -2.94
CA ARG A 18 -12.15 -4.33 -1.80
C ARG A 18 -13.11 -3.26 -2.30
N ALA A 19 -14.41 -3.52 -2.16
CA ALA A 19 -15.47 -2.58 -2.49
C ALA A 19 -16.12 -2.05 -1.21
N TYR A 20 -16.49 -0.78 -1.22
CA TYR A 20 -17.05 -0.06 -0.07
C TYR A 20 -18.26 0.74 -0.50
N LEU A 21 -19.44 0.44 0.07
CA LEU A 21 -20.61 1.29 -0.08
C LEU A 21 -20.51 2.44 0.93
N CYS A 22 -20.45 3.65 0.40
CA CYS A 22 -20.19 4.85 1.19
C CYS A 22 -21.37 5.82 1.13
N ARG A 23 -21.66 6.47 2.27
CA ARG A 23 -22.59 7.58 2.37
C ARG A 23 -21.85 8.86 2.71
N VAL A 24 -22.14 9.92 1.96
CA VAL A 24 -21.60 11.27 2.17
C VAL A 24 -22.73 12.21 2.53
N ASN A 25 -22.51 12.98 3.59
CA ASN A 25 -23.39 14.07 4.00
C ASN A 25 -22.55 15.36 4.02
N ALA A 26 -23.09 16.48 3.52
CA ALA A 26 -22.36 17.75 3.39
C ALA A 26 -21.74 18.31 4.69
N LYS A 27 -22.10 17.77 5.87
CA LYS A 27 -21.63 18.23 7.19
C LYS A 27 -21.12 17.11 8.11
N GLN A 28 -21.02 15.88 7.62
CA GLN A 28 -20.57 14.74 8.44
C GLN A 28 -19.44 13.99 7.74
N PRO A 29 -18.57 13.31 8.49
CA PRO A 29 -17.57 12.43 7.91
C PRO A 29 -18.24 11.34 7.06
N LEU A 30 -17.47 10.84 6.09
CA LEU A 30 -17.83 9.66 5.31
C LEU A 30 -18.32 8.53 6.23
N THR A 31 -19.47 7.96 5.92
CA THR A 31 -19.99 6.79 6.63
C THR A 31 -19.83 5.56 5.73
N LEU A 32 -19.03 4.58 6.17
CA LEU A 32 -18.98 3.26 5.54
C LEU A 32 -20.23 2.46 5.94
N LEU A 33 -21.04 2.06 4.95
CA LEU A 33 -22.26 1.27 5.18
C LEU A 33 -21.99 -0.23 5.11
N GLU A 34 -21.24 -0.67 4.11
CA GLU A 34 -20.90 -2.08 3.90
C GLU A 34 -19.57 -2.20 3.16
N GLN A 35 -18.85 -3.29 3.39
CA GLN A 35 -17.66 -3.68 2.66
C GLN A 35 -17.88 -5.07 2.06
N ARG A 36 -17.40 -5.29 0.83
CA ARG A 36 -17.34 -6.59 0.19
C ARG A 36 -15.96 -6.80 -0.42
N ASP A 37 -15.47 -8.03 -0.37
CA ASP A 37 -14.16 -8.41 -0.89
C ASP A 37 -14.31 -9.32 -2.11
N GLY A 38 -13.29 -9.36 -2.96
CA GLY A 38 -13.25 -10.18 -4.16
C GLY A 38 -11.83 -10.52 -4.63
N PRO A 39 -11.70 -11.28 -5.73
CA PRO A 39 -10.40 -11.62 -6.28
C PRO A 39 -9.68 -10.38 -6.85
N GLY A 40 -8.36 -10.30 -6.64
CA GLY A 40 -7.53 -9.26 -7.27
C GLY A 40 -7.30 -9.51 -8.74
N VAL A 41 -6.73 -8.50 -9.41
CA VAL A 41 -6.55 -8.45 -10.87
C VAL A 41 -5.92 -9.73 -11.44
N VAL A 42 -4.87 -10.27 -10.83
CA VAL A 42 -4.16 -11.45 -11.39
C VAL A 42 -4.92 -12.76 -11.22
N LYS A 43 -5.95 -12.79 -10.37
CA LYS A 43 -6.81 -13.95 -10.14
C LYS A 43 -8.07 -13.91 -11.02
N VAL A 44 -8.33 -12.76 -11.66
CA VAL A 44 -9.48 -12.55 -12.53
C VAL A 44 -9.02 -12.85 -13.95
N ASN A 45 -9.61 -13.87 -14.57
CA ASN A 45 -9.30 -14.30 -15.94
C ASN A 45 -9.90 -13.32 -16.98
N GLN A 46 -9.57 -12.03 -16.88
CA GLN A 46 -10.08 -10.93 -17.71
C GLN A 46 -11.59 -10.63 -17.58
N ASP A 47 -12.31 -11.36 -16.74
CA ASP A 47 -13.74 -11.14 -16.47
C ASP A 47 -13.97 -10.05 -15.38
N PHE A 48 -13.37 -8.88 -15.60
CA PHE A 48 -13.39 -7.78 -14.63
C PHE A 48 -14.79 -7.18 -14.46
N GLU A 49 -15.55 -7.05 -15.55
CA GLU A 49 -16.90 -6.51 -15.52
C GLU A 49 -17.80 -7.35 -14.61
N GLN A 50 -17.92 -8.65 -14.89
CA GLN A 50 -18.77 -9.54 -14.11
C GLN A 50 -18.29 -9.63 -12.66
N THR A 51 -16.97 -9.67 -12.44
CA THR A 51 -16.40 -9.69 -11.08
C THR A 51 -16.81 -8.45 -10.29
N LEU A 52 -16.75 -7.26 -10.90
CA LEU A 52 -17.20 -6.03 -10.25
C LEU A 52 -18.71 -6.07 -9.97
N LEU A 53 -19.51 -6.39 -10.99
CA LEU A 53 -20.96 -6.40 -10.89
C LEU A 53 -21.45 -7.38 -9.81
N SER A 54 -20.88 -8.60 -9.76
CA SER A 54 -21.19 -9.56 -8.70
C SER A 54 -20.77 -9.07 -7.31
N ALA A 55 -19.68 -8.30 -7.20
CA ALA A 55 -19.27 -7.73 -5.92
C ALA A 55 -20.25 -6.65 -5.43
N ILE A 56 -20.82 -5.83 -6.33
CA ILE A 56 -21.66 -4.68 -5.99
C ILE A 56 -23.17 -4.88 -6.22
N GLU A 57 -23.58 -6.04 -6.73
CA GLU A 57 -24.96 -6.37 -7.08
C GLU A 57 -25.94 -6.09 -5.92
N PRO A 58 -25.69 -6.53 -4.66
CA PRO A 58 -26.64 -6.30 -3.57
C PRO A 58 -26.95 -4.82 -3.33
N TRP A 59 -25.95 -3.96 -3.52
CA TRP A 59 -26.10 -2.51 -3.36
C TRP A 59 -26.84 -1.89 -4.53
N SER A 60 -26.59 -2.40 -5.74
CA SER A 60 -27.24 -1.94 -6.97
C SER A 60 -28.73 -2.30 -6.97
N GLN A 61 -29.10 -3.48 -6.46
CA GLN A 61 -30.49 -3.88 -6.26
C GLN A 61 -31.20 -3.03 -5.19
N GLN A 62 -30.50 -2.67 -4.11
CA GLN A 62 -31.09 -1.94 -3.00
C GLN A 62 -31.20 -0.43 -3.23
N TYR A 63 -30.19 0.18 -3.84
CA TYR A 63 -30.06 1.65 -3.96
C TYR A 63 -30.06 2.15 -5.41
N GLY A 64 -30.14 1.26 -6.39
CA GLY A 64 -29.99 1.58 -7.81
C GLY A 64 -28.54 1.84 -8.21
N CYS A 65 -28.35 2.31 -9.44
CA CYS A 65 -27.02 2.59 -9.98
C CYS A 65 -26.45 3.88 -9.37
N VAL A 66 -25.48 3.72 -8.47
CA VAL A 66 -24.73 4.83 -7.86
C VAL A 66 -23.36 5.00 -8.53
N PRO A 67 -22.74 6.19 -8.47
CA PRO A 67 -21.38 6.40 -8.99
C PRO A 67 -20.37 5.43 -8.37
N VAL A 68 -19.44 4.93 -9.18
CA VAL A 68 -18.37 4.03 -8.75
C VAL A 68 -17.03 4.71 -9.01
N TYR A 69 -16.18 4.77 -8.00
CA TYR A 69 -14.80 5.25 -8.12
C TYR A 69 -13.87 4.06 -7.91
N ILE A 70 -12.94 3.86 -8.83
CA ILE A 70 -12.09 2.69 -8.85
C ILE A 70 -10.62 3.07 -8.98
N ALA A 71 -9.78 2.44 -8.15
CA ALA A 71 -8.35 2.70 -8.06
C ALA A 71 -7.57 1.39 -7.89
N GLY A 72 -6.26 1.48 -8.08
CA GLY A 72 -5.35 0.35 -7.96
C GLY A 72 -5.04 -0.31 -9.29
N GLN A 73 -4.53 -1.54 -9.22
CA GLN A 73 -4.00 -2.26 -10.39
C GLN A 73 -5.04 -2.58 -11.46
N ILE A 74 -6.34 -2.51 -11.15
CA ILE A 74 -7.40 -2.61 -12.15
C ILE A 74 -7.33 -1.52 -13.22
N THR A 75 -6.65 -0.40 -12.94
CA THR A 75 -6.42 0.68 -13.91
C THR A 75 -5.04 0.62 -14.58
N SER A 76 -4.30 -0.48 -14.40
CA SER A 76 -3.00 -0.71 -15.03
C SER A 76 -3.12 -1.45 -16.37
N SER A 77 -1.98 -1.69 -17.02
CA SER A 77 -1.88 -2.51 -18.25
C SER A 77 -2.29 -3.98 -18.07
N ILE A 78 -2.35 -4.49 -16.84
CA ILE A 78 -2.87 -5.84 -16.54
C ILE A 78 -4.33 -5.83 -16.08
N GLY A 79 -4.92 -4.64 -15.96
CA GLY A 79 -6.27 -4.41 -15.46
C GLY A 79 -7.34 -4.33 -16.55
N TRP A 80 -8.46 -3.72 -16.20
CA TRP A 80 -9.64 -3.60 -17.07
C TRP A 80 -9.56 -2.39 -18.01
N TYR A 81 -9.21 -1.22 -17.46
CA TYR A 81 -9.10 0.03 -18.22
C TYR A 81 -7.82 0.76 -17.83
N GLU A 82 -6.84 0.76 -18.72
CA GLU A 82 -5.56 1.41 -18.49
C GLU A 82 -5.74 2.95 -18.43
N THR A 83 -5.28 3.55 -17.33
CA THR A 83 -5.22 5.01 -17.14
C THR A 83 -3.76 5.48 -17.15
N PRO A 84 -3.49 6.73 -17.59
CA PRO A 84 -2.12 7.23 -17.67
C PRO A 84 -1.42 7.27 -16.29
N TYR A 85 -0.09 7.34 -16.32
CA TYR A 85 0.70 7.74 -15.16
C TYR A 85 0.97 9.24 -15.19
N LEU A 86 0.67 9.93 -14.10
CA LEU A 86 0.96 11.35 -13.93
C LEU A 86 2.39 11.56 -13.42
N GLU A 87 3.09 12.56 -13.96
CA GLU A 87 4.48 12.85 -13.59
C GLU A 87 4.57 13.56 -12.24
N CYS A 88 5.53 13.15 -11.41
CA CYS A 88 5.93 13.92 -10.23
C CYS A 88 6.86 15.08 -10.61
N PRO A 89 6.85 16.21 -9.88
CA PRO A 89 6.04 16.46 -8.70
C PRO A 89 4.56 16.66 -9.02
N ILE A 90 3.68 16.14 -8.15
CA ILE A 90 2.23 16.24 -8.34
C ILE A 90 1.49 16.43 -7.02
N ASN A 91 0.51 17.33 -7.02
CA ASN A 91 -0.51 17.36 -5.98
C ASN A 91 -1.53 16.23 -6.22
N PRO A 92 -1.69 15.27 -5.29
CA PRO A 92 -2.59 14.14 -5.49
C PRO A 92 -4.08 14.52 -5.50
N GLU A 93 -4.43 15.77 -5.24
CA GLU A 93 -5.78 16.30 -5.48
C GLU A 93 -6.14 16.32 -6.97
N SER A 94 -5.15 16.45 -7.85
CA SER A 94 -5.31 16.49 -9.31
C SER A 94 -5.58 15.12 -9.96
N LEU A 95 -5.70 14.04 -9.16
CA LEU A 95 -5.97 12.69 -9.69
C LEU A 95 -7.27 12.61 -10.49
N LEU A 96 -8.29 13.39 -10.11
CA LEU A 96 -9.57 13.40 -10.83
C LEU A 96 -9.49 14.03 -12.21
N ASP A 97 -8.59 15.00 -12.42
CA ASP A 97 -8.47 15.73 -13.67
C ASP A 97 -8.07 14.81 -14.84
N ALA A 98 -7.41 13.70 -14.52
CA ALA A 98 -6.98 12.68 -15.47
C ALA A 98 -7.70 11.32 -15.28
N ALA A 99 -8.79 11.29 -14.50
CA ALA A 99 -9.59 10.08 -14.35
C ALA A 99 -10.39 9.80 -15.64
N ILE A 100 -10.47 8.52 -16.01
CA ILE A 100 -11.26 8.08 -17.17
C ILE A 100 -12.66 7.71 -16.68
N SER A 101 -13.69 8.19 -17.38
CA SER A 101 -15.09 7.87 -17.08
C SER A 101 -15.70 6.96 -18.13
N PHE A 102 -16.38 5.90 -17.70
CA PHE A 102 -17.11 4.99 -18.59
C PHE A 102 -18.38 4.45 -17.93
N ASN A 103 -19.30 3.91 -18.73
CA ASN A 103 -20.52 3.26 -18.23
C ASN A 103 -20.32 1.74 -18.14
N CYS A 104 -20.81 1.13 -17.06
CA CYS A 104 -20.92 -0.32 -16.93
C CYS A 104 -22.24 -0.66 -16.24
N ALA A 105 -23.14 -1.38 -16.94
CA ALA A 105 -24.46 -1.78 -16.45
C ALA A 105 -25.25 -0.64 -15.77
N GLY A 106 -25.18 0.59 -16.31
CA GLY A 106 -25.86 1.76 -15.74
C GLY A 106 -25.07 2.53 -14.68
N HIS A 107 -24.00 1.96 -14.11
CA HIS A 107 -23.08 2.68 -13.25
C HIS A 107 -22.18 3.60 -14.07
N THR A 108 -21.99 4.82 -13.59
CA THR A 108 -20.89 5.68 -14.05
C THR A 108 -19.66 5.35 -13.23
N ILE A 109 -18.64 4.78 -13.88
CA ILE A 109 -17.36 4.41 -13.27
C ILE A 109 -16.32 5.49 -13.57
N LYS A 110 -15.63 5.98 -12.54
CA LYS A 110 -14.45 6.84 -12.63
C LYS A 110 -13.21 6.06 -12.22
N ALA A 111 -12.36 5.76 -13.20
CA ALA A 111 -11.09 5.04 -13.03
C ALA A 111 -9.94 6.03 -12.81
N LEU A 112 -9.23 5.88 -11.69
CA LEU A 112 -8.16 6.79 -11.30
C LEU A 112 -6.81 6.46 -11.96
N PRO A 113 -5.99 7.47 -12.27
CA PRO A 113 -4.62 7.31 -12.75
C PRO A 113 -3.66 6.90 -11.64
N GLY A 114 -2.51 6.36 -12.03
CA GLY A 114 -1.36 6.21 -11.16
C GLY A 114 -0.40 7.39 -11.26
N THR A 115 0.71 7.35 -10.52
CA THR A 115 1.79 8.34 -10.63
C THR A 115 3.14 7.70 -10.93
N LYS A 116 4.04 8.46 -11.54
CA LYS A 116 5.40 8.06 -11.85
C LYS A 116 6.40 9.14 -11.51
N CYS A 117 7.65 8.77 -11.27
CA CYS A 117 8.74 9.72 -11.14
C CYS A 117 10.01 9.20 -11.81
N THR A 118 10.91 10.13 -12.15
CA THR A 118 12.27 9.83 -12.60
C THR A 118 13.24 10.24 -11.49
N LEU A 119 14.05 9.29 -11.04
CA LEU A 119 15.02 9.47 -9.98
C LEU A 119 16.33 10.05 -10.52
N GLN A 120 17.19 10.56 -9.63
CA GLN A 120 18.47 11.19 -10.01
C GLN A 120 19.42 10.24 -10.74
N ASN A 121 19.31 8.94 -10.50
CA ASN A 121 20.08 7.90 -11.18
C ASN A 121 19.44 7.42 -12.50
N SER A 122 18.48 8.18 -13.05
CA SER A 122 17.73 7.87 -14.28
C SER A 122 16.87 6.61 -14.22
N LEU A 123 16.65 6.03 -13.03
CA LEU A 123 15.65 4.99 -12.85
C LEU A 123 14.26 5.63 -12.77
N PHE A 124 13.26 4.90 -13.26
CA PHE A 124 11.86 5.28 -13.17
C PHE A 124 11.19 4.48 -12.06
N ASP A 125 10.24 5.11 -11.38
CA ASP A 125 9.40 4.44 -10.40
C ASP A 125 7.92 4.76 -10.67
N VAL A 126 7.05 3.80 -10.33
CA VAL A 126 5.60 3.87 -10.54
C VAL A 126 4.81 3.42 -9.31
N MET A 127 3.69 4.07 -9.04
CA MET A 127 2.70 3.62 -8.08
C MET A 127 1.28 3.81 -8.62
N ARG A 128 0.36 2.97 -8.14
CA ARG A 128 -1.01 2.93 -8.61
C ARG A 128 -1.90 2.35 -7.52
N GLY A 129 -2.67 3.23 -6.90
CA GLY A 129 -3.46 3.03 -5.69
C GLY A 129 -2.89 3.80 -4.50
N GLU A 130 -1.57 3.87 -4.38
CA GLU A 130 -0.89 4.53 -3.25
C GLU A 130 -1.04 6.05 -3.28
N GLU A 131 -1.10 6.67 -4.47
CA GLU A 131 -1.39 8.11 -4.62
C GLU A 131 -2.73 8.52 -4.00
N LEU A 132 -3.75 7.66 -4.09
CA LEU A 132 -5.06 7.88 -3.47
C LEU A 132 -4.97 7.78 -1.94
N GLN A 133 -4.19 6.85 -1.43
CA GLN A 133 -3.98 6.68 0.02
C GLN A 133 -3.22 7.87 0.59
N ILE A 134 -2.21 8.38 -0.12
CA ILE A 134 -1.48 9.59 0.23
C ILE A 134 -2.43 10.79 0.30
N LEU A 135 -3.28 10.97 -0.72
CA LEU A 135 -4.32 12.00 -0.69
C LEU A 135 -5.19 11.90 0.57
N GLY A 136 -5.71 10.72 0.86
CA GLY A 136 -6.58 10.52 2.01
C GLY A 136 -5.88 10.79 3.34
N PHE A 137 -4.60 10.38 3.47
CA PHE A 137 -3.77 10.72 4.61
C PHE A 137 -3.60 12.23 4.76
N LEU A 138 -3.23 12.95 3.70
CA LEU A 138 -3.04 14.40 3.73
C LEU A 138 -4.32 15.17 4.07
N LYS A 139 -5.48 14.68 3.62
CA LYS A 139 -6.79 15.28 3.95
C LYS A 139 -7.24 15.05 5.38
N GLN A 140 -6.87 13.92 5.98
CA GLN A 140 -7.14 13.68 7.41
C GLN A 140 -6.16 14.41 8.33
N ASN A 141 -4.96 14.72 7.85
CA ASN A 141 -3.89 15.33 8.64
C ASN A 141 -3.30 16.56 7.92
N PRO A 142 -4.03 17.69 7.87
CA PRO A 142 -3.62 18.88 7.12
C PRO A 142 -2.27 19.47 7.54
N GLU A 143 -1.81 19.21 8.75
CA GLU A 143 -0.49 19.64 9.24
C GLU A 143 0.67 19.04 8.43
N TYR A 144 0.46 17.86 7.83
CA TYR A 144 1.43 17.19 6.96
C TYR A 144 1.49 17.77 5.54
N GLN A 145 0.59 18.70 5.21
CA GLN A 145 0.67 19.49 3.98
C GLN A 145 1.62 20.68 4.11
N GLN A 146 2.26 20.86 5.28
CA GLN A 146 3.27 21.89 5.50
C GLN A 146 4.66 21.26 5.54
N GLY A 147 5.60 21.78 4.75
CA GLY A 147 6.99 21.32 4.75
C GLY A 147 7.20 19.94 4.13
N LYS A 148 8.30 19.29 4.51
CA LYS A 148 8.77 18.01 3.95
C LYS A 148 8.50 16.86 4.90
N ILE A 149 7.95 15.77 4.38
CA ILE A 149 7.67 14.55 5.15
C ILE A 149 8.04 13.32 4.32
N LEU A 150 8.40 12.23 5.00
CA LEU A 150 8.65 10.94 4.37
C LEU A 150 7.55 9.97 4.80
N LEU A 151 6.82 9.44 3.82
CA LEU A 151 5.84 8.38 4.03
C LEU A 151 6.47 7.02 3.66
N CYS A 152 6.13 6.00 4.42
CA CYS A 152 6.35 4.60 4.08
C CYS A 152 4.98 3.95 3.94
N LEU A 153 4.68 3.35 2.78
CA LEU A 153 3.45 2.61 2.53
C LEU A 153 3.79 1.13 2.31
N PRO A 154 3.83 0.32 3.39
CA PRO A 154 4.13 -1.11 3.29
C PRO A 154 3.05 -1.89 2.51
N GLY A 155 3.49 -2.88 1.74
CA GLY A 155 2.60 -3.78 1.02
C GLY A 155 3.39 -4.85 0.26
N THR A 156 2.76 -5.44 -0.77
CA THR A 156 3.46 -6.29 -1.75
C THR A 156 4.67 -5.55 -2.31
N HIS A 157 4.47 -4.28 -2.66
CA HIS A 157 5.52 -3.33 -3.01
C HIS A 157 5.47 -2.18 -2.02
N THR A 158 6.51 -2.03 -1.20
CA THR A 158 6.60 -0.93 -0.24
C THR A 158 6.99 0.34 -0.98
N LYS A 159 6.25 1.43 -0.77
CA LYS A 159 6.58 2.76 -1.32
C LYS A 159 7.18 3.65 -0.24
N TRP A 160 8.35 4.20 -0.50
CA TRP A 160 8.92 5.31 0.26
C TRP A 160 8.70 6.60 -0.52
N VAL A 161 7.92 7.51 0.03
CA VAL A 161 7.39 8.67 -0.72
C VAL A 161 7.79 9.96 -0.03
N LEU A 162 8.53 10.80 -0.76
CA LEU A 162 8.86 12.15 -0.31
C LEU A 162 7.72 13.09 -0.69
N ILE A 163 7.10 13.70 0.31
CA ILE A 163 6.11 14.75 0.14
C ILE A 163 6.73 16.09 0.52
N ASN A 164 6.38 17.14 -0.22
CA ASN A 164 6.75 18.52 0.11
C ASN A 164 5.56 19.44 -0.15
N HIS A 165 5.10 20.17 0.86
CA HIS A 165 3.94 21.06 0.77
C HIS A 165 2.68 20.39 0.18
N GLY A 166 2.42 19.14 0.57
CA GLY A 166 1.28 18.35 0.07
C GLY A 166 1.50 17.70 -1.30
N GLU A 167 2.59 17.98 -2.00
CA GLU A 167 2.90 17.39 -3.31
C GLU A 167 3.77 16.15 -3.16
N ILE A 168 3.47 15.11 -3.95
CA ILE A 168 4.34 13.95 -4.15
C ILE A 168 5.52 14.40 -5.01
N ILE A 169 6.73 14.43 -4.46
CA ILE A 169 7.93 14.89 -5.17
C ILE A 169 8.59 13.76 -5.94
N CYS A 170 8.81 12.64 -5.27
CA CYS A 170 9.36 11.41 -5.83
C CYS A 170 9.16 10.28 -4.85
N PHE A 171 9.41 9.05 -5.29
CA PHE A 171 9.30 7.88 -4.45
C PHE A 171 10.22 6.76 -4.92
N LYS A 172 10.48 5.80 -4.02
CA LYS A 172 11.18 4.56 -4.34
C LYS A 172 10.34 3.36 -3.92
N THR A 173 10.32 2.35 -4.77
CA THR A 173 9.65 1.08 -4.54
C THR A 173 10.62 0.01 -4.10
N ALA A 174 10.26 -0.73 -3.05
CA ALA A 174 10.91 -1.96 -2.64
C ALA A 174 9.93 -3.14 -2.77
N MET A 175 10.38 -4.24 -3.38
CA MET A 175 9.56 -5.46 -3.56
C MET A 175 9.52 -6.35 -2.29
N THR A 176 9.50 -5.74 -1.11
CA THR A 176 9.69 -6.39 0.19
C THR A 176 8.63 -7.45 0.49
N GLY A 177 7.35 -7.15 0.25
CA GLY A 177 6.25 -8.08 0.48
C GLY A 177 6.18 -9.19 -0.57
N GLU A 178 6.43 -8.87 -1.84
CA GLU A 178 6.49 -9.87 -2.92
C GLU A 178 7.63 -10.86 -2.71
N LEU A 179 8.84 -10.38 -2.38
CA LEU A 179 9.95 -11.26 -2.04
C LEU A 179 9.64 -12.12 -0.82
N TYR A 180 8.98 -11.56 0.21
CA TYR A 180 8.58 -12.34 1.38
C TYR A 180 7.68 -13.52 0.99
N ASP A 181 6.64 -13.26 0.19
CA ASP A 181 5.69 -14.28 -0.26
C ASP A 181 6.38 -15.37 -1.11
N LEU A 182 7.17 -14.97 -2.12
CA LEU A 182 7.93 -15.88 -2.96
C LEU A 182 8.90 -16.73 -2.16
N LEU A 183 9.63 -16.13 -1.22
CA LEU A 183 10.62 -16.84 -0.41
C LEU A 183 9.98 -17.76 0.63
N CYS A 184 8.80 -17.43 1.15
CA CYS A 184 8.06 -18.29 2.06
C CYS A 184 7.45 -19.51 1.36
N HIS A 185 6.93 -19.34 0.15
CA HIS A 185 6.05 -20.33 -0.48
C HIS A 185 6.63 -21.00 -1.73
N GLN A 186 7.59 -20.37 -2.40
CA GLN A 186 8.14 -20.82 -3.68
C GLN A 186 9.66 -21.05 -3.60
N SER A 187 10.21 -21.19 -2.39
CA SER A 187 11.64 -21.45 -2.18
C SER A 187 11.88 -22.57 -1.17
N VAL A 188 13.11 -23.07 -1.10
CA VAL A 188 13.55 -24.10 -0.15
C VAL A 188 13.75 -23.56 1.29
N LEU A 189 13.61 -22.25 1.50
CA LEU A 189 14.01 -21.61 2.74
C LEU A 189 13.16 -22.07 3.93
N ILE A 190 11.85 -22.26 3.73
CA ILE A 190 10.90 -22.63 4.77
C ILE A 190 10.12 -23.85 4.28
N PRO A 191 10.00 -24.94 5.09
CA PRO A 191 9.19 -26.10 4.71
C PRO A 191 7.73 -25.73 4.42
N SER A 192 7.16 -26.27 3.34
CA SER A 192 5.81 -25.93 2.88
C SER A 192 4.70 -26.45 3.79
N ASP A 193 5.00 -27.45 4.62
CA ASP A 193 4.11 -28.13 5.58
C ASP A 193 4.21 -27.56 7.01
N CYS A 194 4.75 -26.35 7.16
CA CYS A 194 4.87 -25.72 8.47
C CYS A 194 3.50 -25.42 9.11
N GLU A 195 3.38 -25.73 10.40
CA GLU A 195 2.20 -25.35 11.20
C GLU A 195 2.01 -23.83 11.22
N GLU A 196 0.74 -23.41 11.30
CA GLU A 196 0.40 -22.01 11.61
C GLU A 196 0.73 -21.73 13.07
N GLY A 197 1.24 -20.53 13.34
CA GLY A 197 1.58 -20.10 14.69
C GLY A 197 1.69 -18.59 14.78
N ASP A 198 1.74 -18.09 16.01
CA ASP A 198 1.82 -16.66 16.28
C ASP A 198 3.12 -16.05 15.75
N PHE A 199 3.04 -14.77 15.37
CA PHE A 199 4.18 -14.02 14.86
C PHE A 199 5.24 -13.82 15.96
N ASP A 200 6.42 -14.44 15.79
CA ASP A 200 7.52 -14.34 16.76
C ASP A 200 8.31 -13.02 16.59
N TRP A 201 7.97 -12.04 17.42
CA TRP A 201 8.62 -10.72 17.43
C TRP A 201 10.11 -10.76 17.76
N LYS A 202 10.59 -11.77 18.50
CA LYS A 202 12.01 -11.91 18.84
C LYS A 202 12.79 -12.38 17.62
N ALA A 203 12.26 -13.33 16.87
CA ALA A 203 12.83 -13.79 15.61
C ALA A 203 12.82 -12.65 14.57
N PHE A 204 11.73 -11.89 14.48
CA PHE A 204 11.66 -10.68 13.65
C PHE A 204 12.78 -9.68 13.98
N ASP A 205 12.93 -9.32 15.25
CA ASP A 205 13.97 -8.37 15.72
C ASP A 205 15.39 -8.84 15.37
N GLN A 206 15.67 -10.14 15.50
CA GLN A 206 16.95 -10.71 15.08
C GLN A 206 17.18 -10.55 13.57
N GLY A 207 16.15 -10.76 12.75
CA GLY A 207 16.22 -10.57 11.30
C GLY A 207 16.50 -9.12 10.93
N CYS A 208 15.80 -8.17 11.58
CA CYS A 208 16.03 -6.73 11.35
C CYS A 208 17.46 -6.34 11.70
N LYS A 209 17.97 -6.76 12.86
CA LYS A 209 19.34 -6.44 13.31
C LYS A 209 20.40 -6.94 12.34
N LEU A 210 20.19 -8.12 11.74
CA LEU A 210 21.13 -8.69 10.77
C LEU A 210 21.35 -7.74 9.59
N THR A 211 20.29 -7.22 8.98
CA THR A 211 20.40 -6.39 7.78
C THR A 211 20.62 -4.92 8.09
N LEU A 212 20.02 -4.38 9.17
CA LEU A 212 20.25 -3.00 9.61
C LEU A 212 21.69 -2.77 10.09
N GLY A 213 22.29 -3.74 10.77
CA GLY A 213 23.66 -3.66 11.29
C GLY A 213 24.75 -4.12 10.31
N SER A 214 24.39 -4.57 9.11
CA SER A 214 25.37 -5.06 8.14
C SER A 214 26.05 -3.90 7.41
N ASP A 215 27.33 -3.70 7.67
CA ASP A 215 28.19 -2.78 6.91
C ASP A 215 28.22 -3.14 5.42
N SER A 216 28.18 -4.43 5.10
CA SER A 216 28.27 -4.97 3.74
C SER A 216 26.93 -5.16 3.02
N GLY A 217 25.78 -4.92 3.67
CA GLY A 217 24.46 -5.03 3.05
C GLY A 217 24.17 -6.38 2.36
N ASN A 218 24.67 -7.50 2.88
CA ASN A 218 24.64 -8.79 2.19
C ASN A 218 23.27 -9.49 2.33
N LEU A 219 22.26 -8.92 1.67
CA LEU A 219 20.88 -9.41 1.69
C LEU A 219 20.78 -10.88 1.24
N ALA A 220 21.49 -11.26 0.17
CA ALA A 220 21.45 -12.63 -0.36
C ALA A 220 21.88 -13.67 0.69
N HIS A 221 23.00 -13.41 1.38
CA HIS A 221 23.44 -14.28 2.47
C HIS A 221 22.48 -14.22 3.67
N GLY A 222 21.96 -13.03 4.00
CA GLY A 222 20.98 -12.86 5.06
C GLY A 222 19.69 -13.66 4.82
N ILE A 223 19.21 -13.72 3.58
CA ILE A 223 18.07 -14.55 3.18
C ILE A 223 18.39 -16.04 3.37
N PHE A 224 19.56 -16.52 2.94
CA PHE A 224 19.91 -17.93 3.12
C PHE A 224 20.07 -18.33 4.60
N SER A 225 20.39 -17.36 5.47
CA SER A 225 20.48 -17.60 6.92
C SER A 225 19.16 -18.11 7.53
N VAL A 226 18.01 -17.83 6.90
CA VAL A 226 16.70 -18.37 7.27
C VAL A 226 16.72 -19.90 7.27
N ARG A 227 17.32 -20.50 6.25
CA ARG A 227 17.43 -21.97 6.11
C ARG A 227 18.48 -22.53 7.06
N THR A 228 19.66 -21.92 7.10
CA THR A 228 20.78 -22.47 7.91
C THR A 228 20.47 -22.43 9.40
N ARG A 229 19.75 -21.41 9.89
CA ARG A 229 19.32 -21.34 11.29
C ARG A 229 18.30 -22.43 11.65
N GLN A 230 17.41 -22.81 10.73
CA GLN A 230 16.54 -23.97 10.92
C GLN A 230 17.33 -25.28 10.94
N LEU A 231 18.30 -25.45 10.03
CA LEU A 231 19.17 -26.64 10.00
C LEU A 231 20.01 -26.78 11.27
N SER A 232 20.44 -25.66 11.86
CA SER A 232 21.11 -25.60 13.16
C SER A 232 20.16 -25.71 14.36
N LYS A 233 18.85 -25.88 14.13
CA LYS A 233 17.80 -25.97 15.16
C LYS A 233 17.66 -24.70 16.03
N GLU A 234 18.08 -23.54 15.52
CA GLU A 234 17.95 -22.24 16.20
C GLU A 234 16.56 -21.62 16.01
N LEU A 235 15.89 -21.92 14.89
CA LEU A 235 14.56 -21.42 14.55
C LEU A 235 13.62 -22.56 14.21
N THR A 236 12.39 -22.49 14.72
CA THR A 236 11.27 -23.27 14.16
C THR A 236 10.83 -22.69 12.81
N PRO A 237 10.05 -23.41 11.99
CA PRO A 237 9.50 -22.86 10.75
C PRO A 237 8.65 -21.59 10.95
N VAL A 238 7.86 -21.52 12.03
CA VAL A 238 7.07 -20.32 12.39
C VAL A 238 8.00 -19.14 12.69
N GLN A 239 9.06 -19.37 13.47
CA GLN A 239 10.04 -18.34 13.77
C GLN A 239 10.84 -17.92 12.53
N ALA A 240 11.11 -18.85 11.62
CA ALA A 240 11.80 -18.59 10.36
C ALA A 240 11.03 -17.62 9.47
N LYS A 241 9.68 -17.70 9.42
CA LYS A 241 8.83 -16.71 8.72
C LYS A 241 8.99 -15.31 9.31
N ALA A 242 8.86 -15.18 10.63
CA ALA A 242 9.04 -13.89 11.30
C ALA A 242 10.45 -13.32 11.12
N TYR A 243 11.47 -14.18 11.23
CA TYR A 243 12.88 -13.82 10.97
C TYR A 243 13.10 -13.35 9.53
N LEU A 244 12.58 -14.06 8.53
CA LEU A 244 12.66 -13.66 7.11
C LEU A 244 12.00 -12.29 6.88
N SER A 245 10.82 -12.06 7.47
CA SER A 245 10.16 -10.74 7.43
C SER A 245 11.08 -9.65 7.98
N GLY A 246 11.75 -9.91 9.12
CA GLY A 246 12.71 -9.00 9.73
C GLY A 246 13.93 -8.72 8.83
N VAL A 247 14.50 -9.76 8.21
CA VAL A 247 15.63 -9.63 7.27
C VAL A 247 15.27 -8.70 6.11
N LEU A 248 14.12 -8.93 5.47
CA LEU A 248 13.68 -8.17 4.30
C LEU A 248 13.33 -6.72 4.67
N ILE A 249 12.53 -6.50 5.73
CA ILE A 249 12.15 -5.16 6.18
C ILE A 249 13.36 -4.37 6.69
N GLY A 250 14.29 -5.02 7.40
CA GLY A 250 15.52 -4.37 7.82
C GLY A 250 16.38 -3.93 6.64
N SER A 251 16.41 -4.72 5.56
CA SER A 251 17.12 -4.34 4.33
C SER A 251 16.44 -3.19 3.59
N ASP A 252 15.10 -3.18 3.55
CA ASP A 252 14.30 -2.12 2.97
C ASP A 252 14.52 -0.79 3.72
N VAL A 253 14.38 -0.80 5.05
CA VAL A 253 14.63 0.37 5.91
C VAL A 253 16.08 0.86 5.76
N ARG A 254 17.06 -0.04 5.66
CA ARG A 254 18.46 0.34 5.37
C ARG A 254 18.59 1.01 4.01
N ALA A 255 17.95 0.49 2.96
CA ALA A 255 17.98 1.12 1.64
C ALA A 255 17.34 2.51 1.66
N ALA A 256 16.19 2.66 2.32
CA ALA A 256 15.56 3.96 2.54
C ALA A 256 16.44 4.92 3.34
N ARG A 257 17.21 4.42 4.31
CA ARG A 257 18.15 5.24 5.09
C ARG A 257 19.27 5.85 4.25
N HIS A 258 19.72 5.13 3.22
CA HIS A 258 20.82 5.53 2.35
C HIS A 258 20.36 6.09 0.99
N ALA A 259 19.06 6.34 0.82
CA ALA A 259 18.53 6.97 -0.39
C ALA A 259 19.05 8.43 -0.50
N SER A 260 19.35 8.88 -1.72
CA SER A 260 19.87 10.22 -2.01
C SER A 260 18.79 11.30 -2.03
N GLU A 261 17.54 10.92 -2.20
CA GLU A 261 16.38 11.81 -2.39
C GLU A 261 15.90 12.44 -1.08
N TRP A 262 16.21 11.82 0.06
CA TRP A 262 15.81 12.29 1.39
C TRP A 262 16.88 11.99 2.44
N GLN A 263 16.75 12.59 3.62
CA GLN A 263 17.66 12.37 4.75
C GLN A 263 16.90 11.68 5.89
N LEU A 264 17.17 10.39 6.08
CA LEU A 264 16.63 9.61 7.18
C LEU A 264 17.67 9.50 8.30
N GLN A 265 17.64 10.48 9.21
CA GLN A 265 18.56 10.59 10.34
C GLN A 265 17.88 10.12 11.64
N SER A 266 18.68 9.87 12.68
CA SER A 266 18.15 9.69 14.02
C SER A 266 17.44 10.98 14.44
N ASN A 267 16.15 10.89 14.82
CA ASN A 267 15.17 11.97 15.02
C ASN A 267 14.34 12.42 13.81
N THR A 268 14.58 11.91 12.60
CA THR A 268 13.60 12.09 11.50
C THR A 268 12.29 11.38 11.89
N GLN A 269 11.16 11.96 11.49
CA GLN A 269 9.84 11.32 11.61
C GLN A 269 9.43 10.73 10.26
N VAL A 270 8.99 9.47 10.27
CA VAL A 270 8.38 8.78 9.14
C VAL A 270 6.93 8.47 9.49
N VAL A 271 6.02 8.67 8.54
CA VAL A 271 4.65 8.20 8.68
C VAL A 271 4.54 6.84 7.98
N VAL A 272 4.10 5.81 8.69
CA VAL A 272 3.89 4.47 8.14
C VAL A 272 2.39 4.27 7.91
N VAL A 273 2.00 4.16 6.64
CA VAL A 273 0.60 4.02 6.22
C VAL A 273 0.37 2.60 5.72
N GLY A 274 -0.33 1.79 6.49
CA GLY A 274 -0.40 0.34 6.25
C GLY A 274 -1.41 -0.36 7.15
N THR A 275 -1.39 -1.69 7.11
CA THR A 275 -2.17 -2.51 8.06
C THR A 275 -1.50 -2.51 9.43
N LYS A 276 -2.26 -2.81 10.48
CA LYS A 276 -1.75 -2.86 11.86
C LYS A 276 -0.46 -3.69 12.01
N GLN A 277 -0.40 -4.87 11.39
CA GLN A 277 0.77 -5.74 11.48
C GLN A 277 1.97 -5.16 10.73
N LEU A 278 1.79 -4.68 9.49
CA LEU A 278 2.89 -4.10 8.71
C LEU A 278 3.41 -2.80 9.30
N ASN A 279 2.50 -1.93 9.79
CA ASN A 279 2.87 -0.74 10.53
C ASN A 279 3.76 -1.10 11.71
N LYS A 280 3.36 -2.08 12.52
CA LYS A 280 4.15 -2.52 13.67
C LYS A 280 5.52 -3.07 13.26
N CYS A 281 5.62 -3.85 12.18
CA CYS A 281 6.89 -4.35 11.68
C CYS A 281 7.83 -3.21 11.25
N PHE A 282 7.35 -2.30 10.39
CA PHE A 282 8.17 -1.19 9.89
C PHE A 282 8.53 -0.20 11.00
N SER A 283 7.59 0.16 11.88
CA SER A 283 7.87 0.98 13.06
C SER A 283 8.91 0.34 13.96
N THR A 284 8.85 -0.98 14.17
CA THR A 284 9.84 -1.70 14.97
C THR A 284 11.23 -1.61 14.35
N ALA A 285 11.37 -1.84 13.04
CA ALA A 285 12.64 -1.72 12.33
C ALA A 285 13.19 -0.28 12.32
N LEU A 286 12.34 0.71 12.08
CA LEU A 286 12.72 2.13 12.07
C LEU A 286 13.17 2.63 13.46
N ASN A 287 12.48 2.19 14.53
CA ASN A 287 12.87 2.53 15.90
C ASN A 287 14.27 2.02 16.26
N GLN A 288 14.73 0.89 15.69
CA GLN A 288 16.09 0.38 15.93
C GLN A 288 17.19 1.31 15.42
N ILE A 289 16.90 2.16 14.43
CA ILE A 289 17.85 3.16 13.91
C ILE A 289 17.57 4.59 14.44
N GLY A 290 16.70 4.71 15.45
CA GLY A 290 16.36 5.99 16.09
C GLY A 290 15.45 6.89 15.27
N VAL A 291 14.73 6.34 14.29
CA VAL A 291 13.72 7.06 13.50
C VAL A 291 12.38 6.98 14.22
N LYS A 292 11.71 8.13 14.40
CA LYS A 292 10.38 8.19 15.01
C LYS A 292 9.32 7.83 13.98
N CYS A 293 8.29 7.10 14.41
CA CYS A 293 7.22 6.65 13.52
C CYS A 293 5.86 7.16 13.98
N VAL A 294 5.04 7.58 13.02
CA VAL A 294 3.60 7.79 13.20
C VAL A 294 2.88 6.77 12.34
N GLU A 295 2.02 5.95 12.95
CA GLU A 295 1.28 4.93 12.23
C GLU A 295 -0.08 5.46 11.78
N PHE A 296 -0.46 5.16 10.55
CA PHE A 296 -1.76 5.51 9.99
C PHE A 296 -2.40 4.28 9.32
N ASP A 297 -3.71 4.12 9.49
CA ASP A 297 -4.44 2.99 8.94
C ASP A 297 -4.70 3.17 7.45
N ILE A 298 -4.31 2.15 6.67
CA ILE A 298 -4.44 2.17 5.21
C ILE A 298 -5.90 2.24 4.74
N LYS A 299 -6.84 1.61 5.45
CA LYS A 299 -8.26 1.63 5.05
C LYS A 299 -8.85 3.01 5.28
N MET A 300 -8.50 3.67 6.39
CA MET A 300 -8.85 5.07 6.64
C MET A 300 -8.28 5.99 5.55
N ALA A 301 -7.01 5.79 5.16
CA ALA A 301 -6.37 6.53 4.07
C ALA A 301 -7.14 6.35 2.74
N THR A 302 -7.38 5.11 2.32
CA THR A 302 -8.11 4.80 1.08
C THR A 302 -9.50 5.45 1.06
N LEU A 303 -10.30 5.27 2.13
CA LEU A 303 -11.66 5.80 2.19
C LEU A 303 -11.69 7.33 2.19
N SER A 304 -10.75 7.99 2.87
CA SER A 304 -10.66 9.45 2.85
C SER A 304 -10.23 10.00 1.50
N GLY A 305 -9.33 9.31 0.79
CA GLY A 305 -8.96 9.66 -0.58
C GLY A 305 -10.19 9.62 -1.49
N PHE A 306 -10.93 8.51 -1.48
CA PHE A 306 -12.16 8.38 -2.27
C PHE A 306 -13.22 9.42 -1.88
N ASN A 307 -13.41 9.71 -0.60
CA ASN A 307 -14.36 10.73 -0.15
C ASN A 307 -13.99 12.12 -0.68
N PHE A 308 -12.70 12.49 -0.66
CA PHE A 308 -12.26 13.78 -1.21
C PHE A 308 -12.58 13.88 -2.71
N LEU A 309 -12.25 12.84 -3.48
CA LEU A 309 -12.52 12.82 -4.90
C LEU A 309 -14.03 12.87 -5.17
N TYR A 310 -14.84 12.08 -4.46
CA TYR A 310 -16.29 12.14 -4.61
C TYR A 310 -16.87 13.54 -4.36
N GLN A 311 -16.38 14.26 -3.36
CA GLN A 311 -16.84 15.62 -3.03
C GLN A 311 -16.35 16.68 -4.01
N SER A 312 -15.30 16.39 -4.79
CA SER A 312 -14.68 17.31 -5.74
C SER A 312 -15.16 17.09 -7.19
N ALA A 313 -15.97 16.06 -7.40
CA ALA A 313 -16.48 15.59 -8.70
C ALA A 313 -17.81 16.24 -9.11
#